data_AF-A0A3N5G5Q7-F1
#
_entry.id   AF-A0A3N5G5Q7-F1
#
_cell.length_a   1.000
_cell.length_b   1.000
_cell.length_c   1.000
_cell.angle_alpha   90.00
_cell.angle_beta   90.00
_cell.angle_gamma   90.00
#
_symmetry.space_group_name_H-M   'P 1'
#
loop_
_entity.id
_entity.type
_entity.pdbx_description
1 polymer ?
#
loop_
_entity_poly.entity_id
_entity_poly.type
_entity_poly.pdbx_seq_one_letter_code
_entity_poly.pdbx_strand_id
1 'polypeptide(L)'
;MNIKENTKLIGPEGRPIFGIRGFPVESFNLSDFRIYGTDKKEGFIKNLVTRFRIKRWQYLGICSDEIIFGAAIVNLGYMTNMFTYIFNRGEGKIKQYEAILPSGKAAFFTGSSRNGAASFKSGNTSLEFINRHENILAKISAGGKLQAELIFLKSEEPLCCTTRVGLGGFNYTHKEAGIPARGFISHDGKRWEISEIKSSGVLDYTLGYLARTTFWNWASGGGFDVSGKRIGFNLVQGVNETGFTENVFWINGRMVKTDVVDFKYSDLDLLKSWEINSNDGRVNLLFYPEGERASDINIGLIASRFHQPFGRFEGRLTDGKESWQLKNAAGFAEEHYAKW
;
A
#
# COMPACT_ATOMS: atom_id res chain seq x y z
N MET A 1 -7.63 11.13 26.70
CA MET A 1 -8.44 10.66 25.54
C MET A 1 -8.97 9.29 25.88
N ASN A 2 -10.28 9.07 25.79
CA ASN A 2 -10.93 7.84 26.25
C ASN A 2 -10.62 6.68 25.29
N ILE A 3 -10.19 5.52 25.83
CA ILE A 3 -9.74 4.35 25.05
C ILE A 3 -10.80 3.86 24.03
N LYS A 4 -12.09 4.13 24.27
CA LYS A 4 -13.20 3.77 23.37
C LYS A 4 -13.32 4.60 22.09
N GLU A 5 -12.77 5.82 22.03
CA GLU A 5 -12.85 6.65 20.80
C GLU A 5 -11.86 6.21 19.72
N ASN A 6 -10.89 5.37 20.06
CA ASN A 6 -9.76 5.07 19.20
C ASN A 6 -9.99 3.88 18.24
N THR A 7 -11.13 3.19 18.33
CA THR A 7 -11.45 2.01 17.50
C THR A 7 -12.21 2.34 16.21
N LYS A 8 -12.84 3.52 16.13
CA LYS A 8 -13.63 3.97 14.98
C LYS A 8 -12.86 4.97 14.12
N LEU A 9 -13.17 4.98 12.81
CA LEU A 9 -12.62 5.98 11.88
C LEU A 9 -13.42 7.28 11.93
N ILE A 10 -14.75 7.19 11.90
CA ILE A 10 -15.65 8.35 11.89
C ILE A 10 -16.08 8.68 13.32
N GLY A 11 -15.85 9.91 13.75
CA GLY A 11 -16.19 10.41 15.08
C GLY A 11 -17.68 10.77 15.25
N PRO A 12 -18.09 11.20 16.46
CA PRO A 12 -19.50 11.48 16.81
C PRO A 12 -20.18 12.48 15.87
N GLU A 13 -19.42 13.50 15.45
CA GLU A 13 -19.87 14.54 14.52
C GLU A 13 -19.89 14.08 13.06
N GLY A 14 -19.76 12.79 12.76
CA GLY A 14 -19.80 12.24 11.39
C GLY A 14 -18.58 12.60 10.53
N ARG A 15 -17.49 13.10 11.14
CA ARG A 15 -16.25 13.45 10.46
C ARG A 15 -15.13 12.47 10.84
N PRO A 16 -14.17 12.20 9.95
CA PRO A 16 -13.03 11.36 10.28
C PRO A 16 -12.23 11.92 11.45
N ILE A 17 -11.74 11.03 12.32
CA ILE A 17 -10.77 11.39 13.35
C ILE A 17 -9.39 11.35 12.70
N PHE A 18 -8.85 12.54 12.44
CA PHE A 18 -7.54 12.75 11.80
C PHE A 18 -6.40 12.55 12.78
N GLY A 19 -5.25 12.10 12.27
CA GLY A 19 -4.06 11.84 13.08
C GLY A 19 -3.36 10.55 12.72
N ILE A 20 -2.19 10.37 13.33
CA ILE A 20 -1.47 9.09 13.36
C ILE A 20 -1.96 8.30 14.57
N ARG A 21 -2.22 7.02 14.38
CA ARG A 21 -2.67 6.08 15.41
C ARG A 21 -1.61 5.00 15.59
N GLY A 22 -1.44 4.55 16.83
CA GLY A 22 -0.56 3.42 17.15
C GLY A 22 -1.14 2.05 16.76
N PHE A 23 -2.39 1.99 16.28
CA PHE A 23 -3.00 0.74 15.85
C PHE A 23 -4.05 0.96 14.74
N PRO A 24 -4.34 -0.06 13.93
CA PRO A 24 -5.32 0.06 12.87
C PRO A 24 -6.73 0.14 13.43
N VAL A 25 -7.61 0.87 12.73
CA VAL A 25 -9.01 1.01 13.17
C VAL A 25 -9.74 -0.34 13.11
N GLU A 26 -10.60 -0.59 14.09
CA GLU A 26 -11.42 -1.80 14.14
C GLU A 26 -12.63 -1.67 13.22
N SER A 27 -13.23 -0.48 13.17
CA SER A 27 -14.40 -0.22 12.34
C SER A 27 -14.27 1.09 11.59
N PHE A 28 -14.53 1.04 10.29
CA PHE A 28 -14.59 2.24 9.46
C PHE A 28 -15.89 3.02 9.60
N ASN A 29 -16.95 2.39 10.14
CA ASN A 29 -18.27 2.99 10.40
C ASN A 29 -18.73 4.04 9.36
N LEU A 30 -18.58 3.71 8.07
CA LEU A 30 -18.77 4.66 6.96
C LEU A 30 -20.21 5.17 6.82
N SER A 31 -21.20 4.50 7.41
CA SER A 31 -22.57 5.00 7.52
C SER A 31 -22.67 6.29 8.35
N ASP A 32 -21.74 6.50 9.29
CA ASP A 32 -21.70 7.73 10.09
C ASP A 32 -21.09 8.92 9.33
N PHE A 33 -20.41 8.67 8.21
CA PHE A 33 -19.67 9.71 7.48
C PHE A 33 -20.61 10.76 6.86
N ARG A 34 -20.30 12.03 7.11
CA ARG A 34 -20.91 13.18 6.43
C ARG A 34 -19.88 14.02 5.69
N ILE A 35 -20.31 14.50 4.54
CA ILE A 35 -19.56 15.48 3.75
C ILE A 35 -19.48 16.78 4.56
N TYR A 36 -18.36 17.49 4.43
CA TYR A 36 -18.17 18.78 5.08
C TYR A 36 -19.31 19.75 4.71
N GLY A 37 -19.79 20.52 5.69
CA GLY A 37 -20.88 21.48 5.48
C GLY A 37 -22.27 20.85 5.30
N THR A 38 -22.41 19.52 5.42
CA THR A 38 -23.71 18.83 5.36
C THR A 38 -24.13 18.31 6.73
N ASP A 39 -25.44 18.26 6.97
CA ASP A 39 -26.00 17.61 8.16
C ASP A 39 -25.88 16.08 8.10
N LYS A 40 -26.01 15.43 9.26
CA LYS A 40 -25.99 13.96 9.36
C LYS A 40 -27.18 13.31 8.65
N LYS A 41 -28.28 14.05 8.39
CA LYS A 41 -29.55 13.54 7.83
C LYS A 41 -29.30 12.53 6.70
N GLU A 42 -29.73 11.31 7.00
CA GLU A 42 -29.57 10.13 6.18
C GLU A 42 -30.49 10.24 4.96
N GLY A 43 -29.94 10.04 3.78
CA GLY A 43 -30.69 9.94 2.54
C GLY A 43 -30.06 8.85 1.69
N PHE A 44 -30.89 8.02 1.07
CA PHE A 44 -30.45 6.94 0.19
C PHE A 44 -29.46 7.43 -0.88
N ILE A 45 -29.72 8.61 -1.45
CA ILE A 45 -28.87 9.26 -2.46
C ILE A 45 -27.47 9.59 -1.90
N LYS A 46 -27.39 10.12 -0.67
CA LYS A 46 -26.11 10.46 -0.01
C LYS A 46 -25.27 9.21 0.23
N ASN A 47 -25.89 8.12 0.68
CA ASN A 47 -25.19 6.84 0.91
C ASN A 47 -24.67 6.24 -0.40
N LEU A 48 -25.43 6.35 -1.49
CA LEU A 48 -25.03 5.89 -2.82
C LEU A 48 -23.84 6.71 -3.36
N VAL A 49 -23.90 8.04 -3.27
CA VAL A 49 -22.82 8.95 -3.70
C VAL A 49 -21.54 8.70 -2.90
N THR A 50 -21.65 8.55 -1.57
CA THR A 50 -20.50 8.20 -0.72
C THR A 50 -19.90 6.87 -1.16
N ARG A 51 -20.70 5.83 -1.36
CA ARG A 51 -20.20 4.52 -1.82
C ARG A 51 -19.52 4.58 -3.18
N PHE A 52 -20.00 5.41 -4.10
CA PHE A 52 -19.40 5.62 -5.41
C PHE A 52 -18.07 6.39 -5.34
N ARG A 53 -17.93 7.29 -4.36
CA ARG A 53 -16.76 8.14 -4.21
C ARG A 53 -15.65 7.54 -3.36
N ILE A 54 -15.99 6.71 -2.37
CA ILE A 54 -15.00 6.02 -1.56
C ILE A 54 -14.13 5.13 -2.46
N LYS A 55 -12.82 5.24 -2.25
CA LYS A 55 -11.79 4.40 -2.85
C LYS A 55 -11.23 3.53 -1.74
N ARG A 56 -11.02 2.26 -2.05
CA ARG A 56 -10.46 1.29 -1.11
C ARG A 56 -9.57 0.31 -1.84
N TRP A 57 -8.38 0.08 -1.32
CA TRP A 57 -7.50 -0.95 -1.85
C TRP A 57 -6.67 -1.60 -0.77
N GLN A 58 -6.20 -2.79 -1.09
CA GLN A 58 -5.17 -3.48 -0.34
C GLN A 58 -4.15 -4.03 -1.33
N TYR A 59 -2.89 -3.70 -1.10
CA TYR A 59 -1.72 -4.21 -1.81
C TYR A 59 -0.86 -5.01 -0.85
N LEU A 60 -0.37 -6.15 -1.33
CA LEU A 60 0.61 -6.99 -0.66
C LEU A 60 1.79 -7.20 -1.60
N GLY A 61 3.00 -7.02 -1.08
CA GLY A 61 4.24 -7.21 -1.84
C GLY A 61 5.21 -8.14 -1.12
N ILE A 62 5.95 -8.95 -1.87
CA ILE A 62 7.11 -9.71 -1.38
C ILE A 62 8.36 -9.19 -2.07
N CYS A 63 9.36 -8.89 -1.25
CA CYS A 63 10.69 -8.48 -1.65
C CYS A 63 11.68 -9.53 -1.14
N SER A 64 12.33 -10.26 -2.03
CA SER A 64 13.44 -11.17 -1.70
C SER A 64 14.63 -10.92 -2.62
N ASP A 65 15.67 -11.74 -2.56
CA ASP A 65 16.77 -11.67 -3.52
C ASP A 65 16.49 -12.37 -4.85
N GLU A 66 15.51 -13.27 -4.88
CA GLU A 66 15.20 -14.06 -6.08
C GLU A 66 14.07 -13.44 -6.90
N ILE A 67 13.09 -12.84 -6.21
CA ILE A 67 11.88 -12.33 -6.84
C ILE A 67 11.40 -11.01 -6.24
N ILE A 68 10.65 -10.28 -7.05
CA ILE A 68 9.68 -9.30 -6.60
C ILE A 68 8.29 -9.85 -6.92
N PHE A 69 7.35 -9.70 -6.01
CA PHE A 69 5.95 -10.08 -6.21
C PHE A 69 5.04 -9.00 -5.67
N GLY A 70 3.96 -8.70 -6.38
CA GLY A 70 2.93 -7.76 -5.97
C GLY A 70 1.54 -8.27 -6.27
N ALA A 71 0.57 -7.93 -5.43
CA ALA A 71 -0.84 -8.23 -5.64
C ALA A 71 -1.73 -7.15 -5.03
N ALA A 72 -2.71 -6.66 -5.79
CA ALA A 72 -3.65 -5.64 -5.36
C ALA A 72 -5.09 -6.03 -5.66
N ILE A 73 -5.98 -5.67 -4.73
CA ILE A 73 -7.43 -5.63 -4.94
C ILE A 73 -7.87 -4.19 -4.73
N VAL A 74 -8.54 -3.61 -5.71
CA VAL A 74 -8.92 -2.19 -5.74
C VAL A 74 -10.41 -2.05 -6.02
N ASN A 75 -11.11 -1.35 -5.14
CA ASN A 75 -12.50 -0.95 -5.31
C ASN A 75 -12.60 0.57 -5.38
N LEU A 76 -12.97 1.08 -6.55
CA LEU A 76 -13.13 2.51 -6.81
C LEU A 76 -14.59 2.98 -6.70
N GLY A 77 -15.48 2.13 -6.18
CA GLY A 77 -16.93 2.33 -6.13
C GLY A 77 -17.63 1.99 -7.44
N TYR A 78 -17.12 2.53 -8.55
CA TYR A 78 -17.69 2.36 -9.90
C TYR A 78 -16.89 1.44 -10.81
N MET A 79 -15.71 1.04 -10.37
CA MET A 79 -14.80 0.17 -11.10
C MET A 79 -14.05 -0.68 -10.10
N THR A 80 -13.76 -1.91 -10.51
CA THR A 80 -12.85 -2.79 -9.82
C THR A 80 -11.58 -2.88 -10.65
N ASN A 81 -10.41 -2.76 -10.00
CA ASN A 81 -9.16 -3.21 -10.58
C ASN A 81 -8.56 -4.30 -9.69
N MET A 82 -7.96 -5.29 -10.30
CA MET A 82 -7.16 -6.31 -9.64
C MET A 82 -5.92 -6.54 -10.49
N PHE A 83 -4.78 -6.62 -9.84
CA PHE A 83 -3.57 -7.07 -10.50
C PHE A 83 -2.70 -7.92 -9.59
N THR A 84 -1.92 -8.80 -10.19
CA THR A 84 -0.82 -9.49 -9.53
C THR A 84 0.29 -9.76 -10.52
N TYR A 85 1.53 -9.74 -10.05
CA TYR A 85 2.69 -9.97 -10.89
C TYR A 85 3.83 -10.61 -10.10
N ILE A 86 4.70 -11.28 -10.83
CA ILE A 86 5.96 -11.80 -10.33
C ILE A 86 7.07 -11.37 -11.30
N PHE A 87 8.14 -10.83 -10.75
CA PHE A 87 9.40 -10.60 -11.45
C PHE A 87 10.45 -11.55 -10.90
N ASN A 88 11.01 -12.37 -11.78
CA ASN A 88 12.11 -13.26 -11.45
C ASN A 88 13.43 -12.58 -11.83
N ARG A 89 14.27 -12.26 -10.84
CA ARG A 89 15.56 -11.60 -11.04
C ARG A 89 16.53 -12.42 -11.87
N GLY A 90 16.51 -13.74 -11.71
CA GLY A 90 17.39 -14.63 -12.48
C GLY A 90 17.08 -14.64 -13.98
N GLU A 91 15.86 -14.27 -14.38
CA GLU A 91 15.44 -14.21 -15.79
C GLU A 91 15.30 -12.77 -16.31
N GLY A 92 15.28 -11.77 -15.43
CA GLY A 92 15.00 -10.38 -15.79
C GLY A 92 13.61 -10.18 -16.42
N LYS A 93 12.63 -11.03 -16.08
CA LYS A 93 11.30 -11.04 -16.70
C LYS A 93 10.18 -10.89 -15.68
N ILE A 94 9.23 -10.03 -16.02
CA ILE A 94 7.96 -9.88 -15.31
C ILE A 94 6.85 -10.71 -15.98
N LYS A 95 5.99 -11.31 -15.16
CA LYS A 95 4.73 -11.93 -15.56
C LYS A 95 3.61 -11.28 -14.78
N GLN A 96 2.60 -10.77 -15.47
CA GLN A 96 1.54 -9.95 -14.88
C GLN A 96 0.16 -10.43 -15.31
N TYR A 97 -0.80 -10.28 -14.40
CA TYR A 97 -2.21 -10.56 -14.60
C TYR A 97 -2.99 -9.35 -14.11
N GLU A 98 -3.92 -8.85 -14.92
CA GLU A 98 -4.77 -7.71 -14.58
C GLU A 98 -6.21 -7.99 -15.00
N ALA A 99 -7.16 -7.51 -14.21
CA ALA A 99 -8.56 -7.48 -14.58
C ALA A 99 -9.19 -6.16 -14.11
N ILE A 100 -9.68 -5.39 -15.09
CA ILE A 100 -10.44 -4.16 -14.86
C ILE A 100 -11.89 -4.47 -15.22
N LEU A 101 -12.78 -4.36 -14.25
CA LEU A 101 -14.19 -4.69 -14.42
C LEU A 101 -15.06 -3.46 -14.12
N PRO A 102 -16.16 -3.26 -14.89
CA PRO A 102 -17.14 -2.25 -14.53
C PRO A 102 -17.75 -2.59 -13.17
N SER A 103 -18.14 -1.56 -12.43
CA SER A 103 -18.67 -1.65 -11.07
C SER A 103 -17.64 -2.09 -10.01
N GLY A 104 -17.81 -1.61 -8.78
CA GLY A 104 -17.03 -2.04 -7.61
C GLY A 104 -17.46 -3.39 -7.03
N LYS A 105 -18.34 -4.17 -7.68
CA LYS A 105 -18.91 -5.41 -7.10
C LYS A 105 -17.94 -6.61 -7.12
N ALA A 106 -16.97 -6.63 -8.03
CA ALA A 106 -16.03 -7.74 -8.14
C ALA A 106 -14.94 -7.71 -7.06
N ALA A 107 -14.62 -6.54 -6.51
CA ALA A 107 -13.76 -6.39 -5.34
C ALA A 107 -14.59 -6.24 -4.07
N PHE A 108 -14.63 -7.28 -3.25
CA PHE A 108 -15.38 -7.31 -2.02
C PHE A 108 -14.47 -7.02 -0.82
N PHE A 109 -14.90 -6.12 0.07
CA PHE A 109 -14.18 -5.79 1.28
C PHE A 109 -15.08 -5.87 2.51
N THR A 110 -14.61 -6.55 3.55
CA THR A 110 -15.29 -6.65 4.85
C THR A 110 -14.37 -6.19 5.97
N GLY A 111 -14.96 -5.72 7.07
CA GLY A 111 -14.21 -5.30 8.26
C GLY A 111 -13.22 -4.18 7.95
N SER A 112 -12.01 -4.29 8.53
CA SER A 112 -10.91 -3.34 8.37
C SER A 112 -9.60 -4.04 8.01
N SER A 113 -8.51 -3.27 7.92
CA SER A 113 -7.17 -3.84 7.79
C SER A 113 -6.70 -4.59 9.04
N ARG A 114 -7.36 -4.41 10.19
CA ARG A 114 -7.09 -5.14 11.44
C ARG A 114 -7.73 -6.52 11.44
N ASN A 115 -9.02 -6.57 11.15
CA ASN A 115 -9.81 -7.79 11.10
C ASN A 115 -10.85 -7.66 9.98
N GLY A 116 -10.74 -8.47 8.93
CA GLY A 116 -11.54 -8.34 7.74
C GLY A 116 -10.99 -9.11 6.55
N ALA A 117 -11.53 -8.85 5.37
CA ALA A 117 -11.04 -9.47 4.15
C ALA A 117 -11.14 -8.54 2.95
N ALA A 118 -10.29 -8.79 1.96
CA ALA A 118 -10.42 -8.26 0.61
C ALA A 118 -10.41 -9.45 -0.36
N SER A 119 -11.36 -9.54 -1.28
CA SER A 119 -11.39 -10.61 -2.26
C SER A 119 -11.81 -10.15 -3.64
N PHE A 120 -11.33 -10.86 -4.65
CA PHE A 120 -11.65 -10.68 -6.05
C PHE A 120 -11.77 -12.04 -6.72
N LYS A 121 -12.75 -12.21 -7.61
CA LYS A 121 -12.88 -13.40 -8.45
C LYS A 121 -13.46 -13.04 -9.82
N SER A 122 -12.78 -13.46 -10.88
CA SER A 122 -13.27 -13.38 -12.26
C SER A 122 -12.57 -14.41 -13.15
N GLY A 123 -13.33 -15.23 -13.85
CA GLY A 123 -12.80 -16.32 -14.69
C GLY A 123 -11.84 -17.22 -13.90
N ASN A 124 -10.64 -17.43 -14.46
CA ASN A 124 -9.57 -18.23 -13.87
C ASN A 124 -8.66 -17.43 -12.92
N THR A 125 -9.14 -16.32 -12.38
CA THR A 125 -8.37 -15.45 -11.49
C THR A 125 -9.14 -15.22 -10.19
N SER A 126 -8.48 -15.43 -9.05
CA SER A 126 -9.01 -15.26 -7.71
C SER A 126 -7.91 -14.77 -6.76
N LEU A 127 -8.18 -13.68 -6.05
CA LEU A 127 -7.34 -13.17 -4.97
C LEU A 127 -8.18 -13.11 -3.69
N GLU A 128 -7.63 -13.54 -2.58
CA GLU A 128 -8.25 -13.42 -1.25
C GLU A 128 -7.18 -13.03 -0.23
N PHE A 129 -7.39 -11.91 0.46
CA PHE A 129 -6.59 -11.44 1.58
C PHE A 129 -7.44 -11.50 2.84
N ILE A 130 -7.05 -12.33 3.80
CA ILE A 130 -7.73 -12.48 5.09
C ILE A 130 -6.88 -11.75 6.14
N ASN A 131 -7.37 -10.59 6.57
CA ASN A 131 -6.72 -9.78 7.59
C ASN A 131 -7.14 -10.27 8.98
N ARG A 132 -6.15 -10.69 9.77
CA ARG A 132 -6.30 -11.07 11.18
C ARG A 132 -5.46 -10.14 12.05
N HIS A 133 -5.60 -10.22 13.37
CA HIS A 133 -4.86 -9.35 14.29
C HIS A 133 -3.33 -9.46 14.09
N GLU A 134 -2.83 -10.70 14.06
CA GLU A 134 -1.39 -11.02 14.01
C GLU A 134 -0.83 -11.16 12.59
N ASN A 135 -1.68 -11.40 11.59
CA ASN A 135 -1.21 -11.74 10.25
C ASN A 135 -2.22 -11.47 9.15
N ILE A 136 -1.75 -11.57 7.91
CA ILE A 136 -2.57 -11.59 6.69
C ILE A 136 -2.29 -12.89 5.96
N LEU A 137 -3.34 -13.67 5.69
CA LEU A 137 -3.26 -14.81 4.78
C LEU A 137 -3.68 -14.36 3.39
N ALA A 138 -2.79 -14.48 2.41
CA ALA A 138 -3.06 -14.19 1.01
C ALA A 138 -3.10 -15.49 0.21
N LYS A 139 -4.21 -15.72 -0.49
CA LYS A 139 -4.39 -16.82 -1.46
C LYS A 139 -4.64 -16.24 -2.83
N ILE A 140 -3.81 -16.61 -3.78
CA ILE A 140 -3.78 -15.99 -5.11
C ILE A 140 -3.69 -17.10 -6.15
N SER A 141 -4.55 -17.02 -7.16
CA SER A 141 -4.51 -17.86 -8.35
C SER A 141 -4.84 -16.98 -9.55
N ALA A 142 -3.99 -16.96 -10.57
CA ALA A 142 -4.19 -16.12 -11.75
C ALA A 142 -3.77 -16.83 -13.04
N GLY A 143 -4.65 -16.76 -14.04
CA GLY A 143 -4.41 -17.25 -15.40
C GLY A 143 -4.04 -18.73 -15.51
N GLY A 144 -4.38 -19.55 -14.49
CA GLY A 144 -4.03 -20.97 -14.43
C GLY A 144 -2.53 -21.27 -14.29
N LYS A 145 -1.69 -20.25 -14.11
CA LYS A 145 -0.22 -20.40 -14.08
C LYS A 145 0.41 -19.88 -12.81
N LEU A 146 -0.09 -18.75 -12.28
CA LEU A 146 0.41 -18.15 -11.05
C LEU A 146 -0.41 -18.66 -9.86
N GLN A 147 0.26 -19.15 -8.82
CA GLN A 147 -0.34 -19.49 -7.54
C GLN A 147 0.51 -18.93 -6.40
N ALA A 148 -0.11 -18.43 -5.34
CA ALA A 148 0.59 -18.06 -4.13
C ALA A 148 -0.27 -18.33 -2.89
N GLU A 149 0.36 -18.84 -1.85
CA GLU A 149 -0.20 -18.85 -0.49
C GLU A 149 0.85 -18.26 0.44
N LEU A 150 0.54 -17.09 1.01
CA LEU A 150 1.48 -16.28 1.78
C LEU A 150 0.87 -15.88 3.11
N ILE A 151 1.70 -15.88 4.15
CA ILE A 151 1.38 -15.35 5.46
C ILE A 151 2.33 -14.19 5.72
N PHE A 152 1.78 -12.99 5.94
CA PHE A 152 2.49 -11.79 6.36
C PHE A 152 2.29 -11.61 7.86
N LEU A 153 3.36 -11.55 8.65
CA LEU A 153 3.27 -11.31 10.10
C LEU A 153 3.23 -9.80 10.35
N LYS A 154 2.20 -9.32 11.02
CA LYS A 154 2.01 -7.89 11.26
C LYS A 154 2.98 -7.38 12.33
N SER A 155 3.31 -6.10 12.22
CA SER A 155 4.09 -5.35 13.19
C SER A 155 3.21 -4.95 14.38
N GLU A 156 3.82 -4.93 15.57
CA GLU A 156 3.24 -4.32 16.78
C GLU A 156 3.16 -2.79 16.68
N GLU A 157 4.02 -2.17 15.86
CA GLU A 157 4.05 -0.72 15.63
C GLU A 157 3.78 -0.40 14.14
N PRO A 158 2.55 -0.66 13.64
CA PRO A 158 2.21 -0.30 12.27
C PRO A 158 2.03 1.21 12.13
N LEU A 159 2.18 1.72 10.92
CA LEU A 159 1.76 3.09 10.62
C LEU A 159 0.28 3.09 10.25
N CYS A 160 -0.54 3.74 11.07
CA CYS A 160 -1.93 4.02 10.74
C CYS A 160 -2.15 5.53 10.71
N CYS A 161 -2.52 6.08 9.55
CA CYS A 161 -2.64 7.53 9.37
C CYS A 161 -4.01 7.89 8.81
N THR A 162 -4.63 8.95 9.32
CA THR A 162 -5.83 9.55 8.73
C THR A 162 -5.57 11.02 8.46
N THR A 163 -5.50 11.38 7.19
CA THR A 163 -5.23 12.75 6.72
C THR A 163 -6.47 13.38 6.12
N ARG A 164 -6.45 14.70 6.02
CA ARG A 164 -7.46 15.44 5.26
C ARG A 164 -7.12 15.36 3.79
N VAL A 165 -8.16 15.29 2.96
CA VAL A 165 -8.05 15.47 1.51
C VAL A 165 -8.89 16.67 1.14
N GLY A 166 -8.24 17.84 1.14
CA GLY A 166 -8.92 19.12 1.16
C GLY A 166 -9.94 19.24 2.31
N LEU A 167 -10.99 20.01 2.10
CA LEU A 167 -12.01 20.27 3.10
C LEU A 167 -13.02 19.10 3.24
N GLY A 168 -13.36 18.47 2.12
CA GLY A 168 -14.45 17.50 2.03
C GLY A 168 -14.05 16.04 2.25
N GLY A 169 -12.79 15.69 1.98
CA GLY A 169 -12.31 14.31 1.90
C GLY A 169 -11.39 13.90 3.03
N PHE A 170 -10.96 12.64 2.96
CA PHE A 170 -10.01 12.03 3.88
C PHE A 170 -9.30 10.87 3.22
N ASN A 171 -8.13 10.53 3.74
CA ASN A 171 -7.38 9.35 3.38
C ASN A 171 -6.98 8.61 4.66
N TYR A 172 -7.47 7.38 4.85
CA TYR A 172 -7.00 6.47 5.88
C TYR A 172 -6.02 5.48 5.24
N THR A 173 -4.84 5.33 5.82
CA THR A 173 -3.86 4.33 5.40
C THR A 173 -3.40 3.48 6.57
N HIS A 174 -3.11 2.21 6.28
CA HIS A 174 -2.41 1.29 7.15
C HIS A 174 -1.25 0.69 6.36
N LYS A 175 -0.03 1.07 6.75
CA LYS A 175 1.21 0.72 6.06
C LYS A 175 2.10 -0.09 6.99
N GLU A 176 2.67 -1.15 6.45
CA GLU A 176 3.72 -1.92 7.09
C GLU A 176 4.72 -2.35 6.02
N ALA A 177 6.01 -2.32 6.32
CA ALA A 177 7.04 -2.74 5.39
C ALA A 177 8.20 -3.41 6.12
N GLY A 178 8.96 -4.22 5.38
CA GLY A 178 10.03 -5.03 5.96
C GLY A 178 9.52 -6.18 6.83
N ILE A 179 8.20 -6.41 6.91
CA ILE A 179 7.61 -7.40 7.81
C ILE A 179 7.99 -8.84 7.40
N PRO A 180 8.10 -9.79 8.34
CA PRO A 180 8.33 -11.19 7.98
C PRO A 180 7.17 -11.75 7.15
N ALA A 181 7.50 -12.52 6.13
CA ALA A 181 6.51 -13.26 5.35
C ALA A 181 6.99 -14.70 5.09
N ARG A 182 6.03 -15.63 4.96
CA ARG A 182 6.30 -17.04 4.62
C ARG A 182 5.27 -17.63 3.69
N GLY A 183 5.61 -18.75 3.07
CA GLY A 183 4.73 -19.51 2.20
C GLY A 183 5.39 -19.74 0.85
N PHE A 184 4.64 -19.70 -0.23
CA PHE A 184 5.20 -19.93 -1.55
C PHE A 184 4.54 -19.09 -2.63
N ILE A 185 5.30 -18.90 -3.71
CA ILE A 185 4.80 -18.39 -4.99
C ILE A 185 5.24 -19.37 -6.06
N SER A 186 4.36 -19.72 -6.98
CA SER A 186 4.69 -20.52 -8.16
C SER A 186 4.14 -19.90 -9.43
N HIS A 187 4.88 -20.03 -10.52
CA HIS A 187 4.48 -19.60 -11.84
C HIS A 187 4.99 -20.60 -12.88
N ASP A 188 4.09 -21.18 -13.68
CA ASP A 188 4.40 -22.04 -14.83
C ASP A 188 5.34 -23.21 -14.45
N GLY A 189 5.06 -23.87 -13.33
CA GLY A 189 5.82 -25.02 -12.81
C GLY A 189 7.05 -24.66 -11.96
N LYS A 190 7.53 -23.42 -12.00
CA LYS A 190 8.61 -22.94 -11.12
C LYS A 190 8.03 -22.45 -9.79
N ARG A 191 8.69 -22.77 -8.68
CA ARG A 191 8.23 -22.46 -7.32
C ARG A 191 9.36 -21.81 -6.51
N TRP A 192 9.01 -20.76 -5.79
CA TRP A 192 9.89 -20.04 -4.85
C TRP A 192 9.30 -20.17 -3.45
N GLU A 193 10.12 -20.63 -2.51
CA GLU A 193 9.76 -20.66 -1.10
C GLU A 193 10.06 -19.31 -0.46
N ILE A 194 9.07 -18.76 0.22
CA ILE A 194 9.17 -17.50 0.93
C ILE A 194 9.47 -17.80 2.39
N SER A 195 10.59 -17.27 2.84
CA SER A 195 11.12 -17.47 4.18
C SER A 195 11.14 -16.16 4.94
N GLU A 196 10.74 -16.19 6.21
CA GLU A 196 10.72 -15.02 7.08
C GLU A 196 12.10 -14.37 7.13
N ILE A 197 13.18 -15.14 7.23
CA ILE A 197 14.55 -14.62 7.39
C ILE A 197 15.21 -14.14 6.08
N LYS A 198 14.59 -14.36 4.92
CA LYS A 198 15.15 -13.97 3.60
C LYS A 198 14.23 -13.06 2.79
N SER A 199 13.06 -12.72 3.32
CA SER A 199 12.08 -11.90 2.62
C SER A 199 11.56 -10.77 3.49
N SER A 200 11.05 -9.76 2.80
CA SER A 200 10.39 -8.61 3.37
C SER A 200 9.03 -8.45 2.72
N GLY A 201 7.99 -8.45 3.55
CA GLY A 201 6.63 -8.15 3.17
C GLY A 201 6.37 -6.65 3.16
N VAL A 202 5.44 -6.24 2.30
CA VAL A 202 4.87 -4.90 2.24
C VAL A 202 3.35 -5.02 2.31
N LEU A 203 2.74 -4.23 3.19
CA LEU A 203 1.30 -4.00 3.26
C LEU A 203 1.04 -2.53 2.98
N ASP A 204 0.18 -2.28 2.00
CA ASP A 204 -0.46 -1.00 1.80
C ASP A 204 -1.96 -1.20 1.79
N TYR A 205 -2.63 -0.65 2.79
CA TYR A 205 -4.07 -0.59 2.84
C TYR A 205 -4.52 0.87 2.80
N THR A 206 -5.48 1.18 1.95
CA THR A 206 -6.04 2.52 1.89
C THR A 206 -7.57 2.49 1.83
N LEU A 207 -8.19 3.44 2.51
CA LEU A 207 -9.60 3.77 2.42
C LEU A 207 -9.75 5.29 2.44
N GLY A 208 -10.33 5.87 1.40
CA GLY A 208 -10.42 7.32 1.33
C GLY A 208 -11.60 7.85 0.54
N TYR A 209 -12.07 9.02 0.94
CA TYR A 209 -12.82 9.92 0.08
C TYR A 209 -11.79 10.87 -0.55
N LEU A 210 -11.17 10.43 -1.64
CA LEU A 210 -10.03 11.10 -2.25
C LEU A 210 -10.44 12.30 -3.11
N ALA A 211 -9.46 13.15 -3.41
CA ALA A 211 -9.58 14.26 -4.34
C ALA A 211 -9.92 13.72 -5.73
N ARG A 212 -10.52 14.55 -6.59
CA ARG A 212 -10.88 14.13 -7.96
C ARG A 212 -9.67 13.74 -8.79
N THR A 213 -8.57 14.46 -8.57
CA THR A 213 -7.26 14.22 -9.18
C THR A 213 -6.27 14.04 -8.05
N THR A 214 -5.40 13.06 -8.18
CA THR A 214 -4.40 12.72 -7.18
C THR A 214 -3.13 12.31 -7.92
N PHE A 215 -1.99 12.76 -7.42
CA PHE A 215 -0.68 12.36 -7.89
C PHE A 215 0.14 11.96 -6.68
N TRP A 216 0.94 10.91 -6.81
CA TRP A 216 1.89 10.58 -5.78
C TRP A 216 3.12 9.86 -6.30
N ASN A 217 4.20 10.05 -5.54
CA ASN A 217 5.31 9.13 -5.51
C ASN A 217 5.22 8.29 -4.25
N TRP A 218 5.57 7.01 -4.37
CA TRP A 218 5.61 6.09 -3.25
C TRP A 218 6.87 5.24 -3.33
N ALA A 219 7.47 4.93 -2.19
CA ALA A 219 8.48 3.90 -2.07
C ALA A 219 8.22 3.04 -0.84
N SER A 220 8.26 1.73 -1.00
CA SER A 220 8.17 0.81 0.11
C SER A 220 8.91 -0.49 -0.17
N GLY A 221 9.51 -1.03 0.87
CA GLY A 221 10.33 -2.23 0.76
C GLY A 221 11.03 -2.53 2.06
N GLY A 222 12.04 -3.38 1.96
CA GLY A 222 12.82 -3.76 3.13
C GLY A 222 13.92 -4.76 2.80
N GLY A 223 14.63 -5.12 3.86
CA GLY A 223 15.73 -6.06 3.81
C GLY A 223 16.39 -6.15 5.17
N PHE A 224 17.70 -6.34 5.15
CA PHE A 224 18.51 -6.40 6.35
C PHE A 224 19.68 -5.44 6.22
N ASP A 225 20.06 -4.80 7.31
CA ASP A 225 21.28 -4.01 7.36
C ASP A 225 22.52 -4.91 7.45
N VAL A 226 23.69 -4.28 7.47
CA VAL A 226 24.98 -4.96 7.59
C VAL A 226 25.16 -5.74 8.91
N SER A 227 24.36 -5.43 9.95
CA SER A 227 24.37 -6.10 11.25
C SER A 227 23.29 -7.19 11.38
N GLY A 228 22.50 -7.41 10.32
CA GLY A 228 21.40 -8.38 10.28
C GLY A 228 20.09 -7.88 10.89
N LYS A 229 19.98 -6.59 11.24
CA LYS A 229 18.72 -5.98 11.68
C LYS A 229 17.76 -5.89 10.51
N ARG A 230 16.51 -6.31 10.73
CA ARG A 230 15.43 -6.19 9.76
C ARG A 230 15.05 -4.73 9.59
N ILE A 231 14.96 -4.28 8.35
CA ILE A 231 14.58 -2.92 7.99
C ILE A 231 13.40 -2.94 7.04
N GLY A 232 12.45 -2.05 7.29
CA GLY A 232 11.38 -1.71 6.36
C GLY A 232 11.24 -0.21 6.20
N PHE A 233 10.64 0.25 5.11
CA PHE A 233 10.31 1.66 4.93
C PHE A 233 9.04 1.85 4.12
N ASN A 234 8.34 2.96 4.39
CA ASN A 234 7.22 3.45 3.60
C ASN A 234 7.36 4.96 3.50
N LEU A 235 7.50 5.47 2.28
CA LEU A 235 7.76 6.87 1.98
C LEU A 235 6.79 7.31 0.89
N VAL A 236 6.19 8.48 1.04
CA VAL A 236 5.23 9.03 0.09
C VAL A 236 5.40 10.54 -0.06
N GLN A 237 5.05 11.01 -1.25
CA GLN A 237 4.90 12.42 -1.59
C GLN A 237 3.64 12.57 -2.45
N GLY A 238 2.84 13.63 -2.24
CA GLY A 238 1.73 14.01 -3.11
C GLY A 238 0.33 13.50 -2.74
N VAL A 239 0.16 12.26 -2.24
CA VAL A 239 -1.21 11.76 -1.90
C VAL A 239 -1.79 12.43 -0.65
N ASN A 240 -0.93 12.81 0.29
CA ASN A 240 -1.28 13.42 1.58
C ASN A 240 -0.71 14.85 1.65
N GLU A 241 -1.42 15.81 1.05
CA GLU A 241 -0.96 17.20 0.95
C GLU A 241 -1.26 18.05 2.20
N THR A 242 -2.06 17.55 3.15
CA THR A 242 -2.48 18.32 4.33
C THR A 242 -2.39 17.53 5.64
N GLY A 243 -1.74 18.14 6.63
CA GLY A 243 -1.65 17.60 8.00
C GLY A 243 -0.49 16.62 8.18
N PHE A 244 -0.81 15.33 8.22
CA PHE A 244 0.15 14.27 8.57
C PHE A 244 0.70 13.59 7.31
N THR A 245 1.94 13.07 7.38
CA THR A 245 2.53 12.25 6.32
C THR A 245 2.58 10.78 6.73
N GLU A 246 2.59 9.90 5.74
CA GLU A 246 2.75 8.46 5.96
C GLU A 246 4.20 7.98 5.79
N ASN A 247 5.16 8.86 6.08
CA ASN A 247 6.58 8.60 5.92
C ASN A 247 7.19 8.04 7.20
N VAL A 248 7.64 6.79 7.16
CA VAL A 248 8.24 6.07 8.29
C VAL A 248 9.27 5.06 7.79
N PHE A 249 10.14 4.62 8.69
CA PHE A 249 10.87 3.37 8.53
C PHE A 249 10.79 2.54 9.81
N TRP A 250 11.10 1.25 9.71
CA TRP A 250 11.05 0.31 10.82
C TRP A 250 12.40 -0.37 10.99
N ILE A 251 12.86 -0.48 12.23
CA ILE A 251 14.04 -1.25 12.63
C ILE A 251 13.58 -2.36 13.58
N ASN A 252 13.69 -3.62 13.15
CA ASN A 252 13.16 -4.78 13.87
C ASN A 252 11.69 -4.59 14.30
N GLY A 253 10.87 -4.02 13.41
CA GLY A 253 9.45 -3.75 13.66
C GLY A 253 9.15 -2.48 14.47
N ARG A 254 10.14 -1.81 15.06
CA ARG A 254 9.93 -0.52 15.76
C ARG A 254 9.88 0.63 14.78
N MET A 255 8.82 1.43 14.85
CA MET A 255 8.55 2.51 13.90
C MET A 255 9.30 3.78 14.26
N VAL A 256 9.98 4.36 13.27
CA VAL A 256 10.58 5.69 13.36
C VAL A 256 9.89 6.60 12.35
N LYS A 257 9.26 7.67 12.87
CA LYS A 257 8.66 8.71 12.03
C LYS A 257 9.74 9.55 11.37
N THR A 258 9.52 9.91 10.11
CA THR A 258 10.35 10.86 9.37
C THR A 258 9.49 12.00 8.82
N ASP A 259 10.11 13.12 8.49
CA ASP A 259 9.46 14.27 7.88
C ASP A 259 8.97 14.01 6.44
N VAL A 260 8.51 15.05 5.74
CA VAL A 260 8.27 15.04 4.29
C VAL A 260 9.49 14.53 3.54
N VAL A 261 9.24 13.84 2.42
CA VAL A 261 10.25 13.18 1.59
C VAL A 261 10.17 13.77 0.18
N ASP A 262 11.33 14.01 -0.41
CA ASP A 262 11.51 14.43 -1.80
C ASP A 262 11.98 13.25 -2.65
N PHE A 263 11.30 13.03 -3.77
CA PHE A 263 11.64 12.02 -4.78
C PHE A 263 12.21 12.71 -6.01
N LYS A 264 13.51 12.51 -6.27
CA LYS A 264 14.19 13.04 -7.46
C LYS A 264 14.43 11.90 -8.44
N TYR A 265 13.83 12.01 -9.61
CA TYR A 265 13.92 11.01 -10.67
C TYR A 265 13.73 11.67 -12.04
N SER A 266 13.96 10.91 -13.10
CA SER A 266 13.75 11.36 -14.48
C SER A 266 12.32 11.02 -14.92
N ASP A 267 11.45 12.03 -15.04
CA ASP A 267 10.09 11.88 -15.57
C ASP A 267 10.05 11.42 -17.06
N LEU A 268 11.17 11.56 -17.77
CA LEU A 268 11.40 11.03 -19.11
C LEU A 268 11.79 9.54 -19.13
N ASP A 269 12.31 9.01 -18.01
CA ASP A 269 12.84 7.65 -17.92
C ASP A 269 12.82 7.18 -16.47
N LEU A 270 11.71 6.57 -16.08
CA LEU A 270 11.46 6.10 -14.71
C LEU A 270 12.37 4.93 -14.31
N LEU A 271 13.11 4.33 -15.25
CA LEU A 271 14.05 3.23 -14.98
C LEU A 271 15.47 3.72 -14.67
N LYS A 272 15.73 5.03 -14.72
CA LYS A 272 16.94 5.62 -14.12
C LYS A 272 16.87 5.55 -12.59
N SER A 273 18.01 5.79 -11.93
CA SER A 273 18.06 5.81 -10.47
C SER A 273 17.25 6.96 -9.87
N TRP A 274 16.61 6.72 -8.71
CA TRP A 274 15.87 7.74 -7.97
C TRP A 274 16.61 8.09 -6.69
N GLU A 275 16.68 9.37 -6.34
CA GLU A 275 17.11 9.81 -5.01
C GLU A 275 15.90 10.11 -4.14
N ILE A 276 15.89 9.57 -2.92
CA ILE A 276 14.77 9.70 -1.99
C ILE A 276 15.30 10.20 -0.66
N ASN A 277 14.98 11.45 -0.32
CA ASN A 277 15.55 12.14 0.84
C ASN A 277 14.45 12.76 1.72
N SER A 278 14.54 12.58 3.03
CA SER A 278 13.66 13.30 3.96
C SER A 278 14.24 14.67 4.34
N ASN A 279 13.35 15.63 4.60
CA ASN A 279 13.73 16.99 4.98
C ASN A 279 14.51 17.05 6.31
N ASP A 280 14.26 16.11 7.22
CA ASP A 280 14.97 15.97 8.50
C ASP A 280 16.29 15.16 8.41
N GLY A 281 16.67 14.71 7.21
CA GLY A 281 17.90 13.95 6.97
C GLY A 281 17.89 12.51 7.51
N ARG A 282 16.75 12.03 8.03
CA ARG A 282 16.61 10.65 8.53
C ARG A 282 16.60 9.60 7.44
N VAL A 283 16.22 9.99 6.22
CA VAL A 283 16.17 9.14 5.03
C VAL A 283 17.09 9.74 3.97
N ASN A 284 18.03 8.93 3.49
CA ASN A 284 18.85 9.22 2.32
C ASN A 284 19.03 7.89 1.56
N LEU A 285 18.22 7.67 0.54
CA LEU A 285 18.20 6.42 -0.22
C LEU A 285 18.38 6.68 -1.71
N LEU A 286 19.06 5.75 -2.37
CA LEU A 286 19.10 5.59 -3.81
C LEU A 286 18.30 4.35 -4.17
N PHE A 287 17.49 4.47 -5.21
CA PHE A 287 16.73 3.37 -5.78
C PHE A 287 17.20 3.07 -7.21
N TYR A 288 17.43 1.80 -7.49
CA TYR A 288 17.86 1.28 -8.79
C TYR A 288 16.78 0.34 -9.33
N PRO A 289 15.99 0.80 -10.31
CA PRO A 289 14.99 -0.04 -10.97
C PRO A 289 15.62 -1.28 -11.63
N GLU A 290 14.99 -2.44 -11.43
CA GLU A 290 15.30 -3.71 -12.09
C GLU A 290 14.23 -4.09 -13.14
N GLY A 291 13.07 -3.43 -13.07
CA GLY A 291 11.94 -3.57 -13.98
C GLY A 291 10.76 -2.73 -13.51
N GLU A 292 9.64 -2.79 -14.22
CA GLU A 292 8.44 -2.05 -13.85
C GLU A 292 7.16 -2.84 -14.14
N ARG A 293 6.11 -2.53 -13.37
CA ARG A 293 4.73 -2.73 -13.78
C ARG A 293 4.16 -1.40 -14.21
N ALA A 294 3.73 -1.30 -15.47
CA ALA A 294 3.00 -0.14 -15.97
C ALA A 294 1.58 -0.52 -16.40
N SER A 295 0.60 0.34 -16.15
CA SER A 295 -0.78 0.20 -16.66
C SER A 295 -1.46 1.56 -16.79
N ASP A 296 -1.69 1.97 -18.03
CA ASP A 296 -2.29 3.25 -18.36
C ASP A 296 -3.71 3.08 -18.87
N ILE A 297 -4.64 3.81 -18.25
CA ILE A 297 -6.05 3.82 -18.58
C ILE A 297 -6.46 5.27 -18.79
N ASN A 298 -7.10 5.58 -19.91
CA ASN A 298 -7.74 6.87 -20.12
C ASN A 298 -9.04 6.69 -20.90
N ILE A 299 -10.16 6.83 -20.19
CA ILE A 299 -11.52 6.75 -20.76
C ILE A 299 -12.27 8.09 -20.56
N GLY A 300 -11.52 9.20 -20.56
CA GLY A 300 -12.03 10.57 -20.48
C GLY A 300 -12.32 11.04 -19.06
N LEU A 301 -13.41 10.57 -18.46
CA LEU A 301 -13.76 10.92 -17.07
C LEU A 301 -12.86 10.20 -16.06
N ILE A 302 -12.36 9.02 -16.40
CA ILE A 302 -11.43 8.26 -15.56
C ILE A 302 -10.09 8.19 -16.29
N ALA A 303 -9.01 8.52 -15.58
CA ALA A 303 -7.66 8.27 -16.06
C ALA A 303 -6.77 7.74 -14.93
N SER A 304 -5.83 6.88 -15.27
CA SER A 304 -4.81 6.32 -14.39
C SER A 304 -3.55 6.18 -15.21
N ARG A 305 -2.46 6.82 -14.80
CA ARG A 305 -1.12 6.57 -15.34
C ARG A 305 -0.31 5.96 -14.22
N PHE A 306 -0.21 4.63 -14.21
CA PHE A 306 0.41 3.88 -13.11
C PHE A 306 1.73 3.31 -13.58
N HIS A 307 2.83 3.76 -12.99
CA HIS A 307 4.15 3.18 -13.16
C HIS A 307 4.70 2.79 -11.80
N GLN A 308 4.98 1.51 -11.62
CA GLN A 308 5.58 0.97 -10.41
C GLN A 308 6.88 0.26 -10.75
N PRO A 309 7.99 1.02 -10.88
CA PRO A 309 9.32 0.44 -10.86
C PRO A 309 9.54 -0.38 -9.59
N PHE A 310 10.23 -1.49 -9.71
CA PHE A 310 10.70 -2.27 -8.57
C PHE A 310 12.18 -2.56 -8.74
N GLY A 311 12.89 -2.76 -7.64
CA GLY A 311 14.34 -2.78 -7.71
C GLY A 311 15.03 -2.86 -6.37
N ARG A 312 16.22 -2.27 -6.32
CA ARG A 312 17.09 -2.26 -5.14
C ARG A 312 17.25 -0.87 -4.55
N PHE A 313 17.34 -0.82 -3.24
CA PHE A 313 17.60 0.36 -2.45
C PHE A 313 18.92 0.22 -1.72
N GLU A 314 19.71 1.28 -1.75
CA GLU A 314 20.89 1.46 -0.90
C GLU A 314 20.86 2.85 -0.27
N GLY A 315 21.63 3.03 0.80
CA GLY A 315 21.73 4.30 1.49
C GLY A 315 21.54 4.14 2.99
N ARG A 316 21.13 5.22 3.65
CA ARG A 316 21.18 5.34 5.10
C ARG A 316 19.83 5.75 5.67
N LEU A 317 19.45 5.08 6.75
CA LEU A 317 18.36 5.48 7.64
C LEU A 317 18.95 5.84 9.01
N THR A 318 18.40 6.84 9.71
CA THR A 318 18.85 7.19 11.07
C THR A 318 17.72 7.75 11.92
N ASP A 319 17.74 7.47 13.22
CA ASP A 319 16.84 8.09 14.22
C ASP A 319 17.49 9.30 14.93
N GLY A 320 18.69 9.69 14.50
CA GLY A 320 19.53 10.74 15.11
C GLY A 320 20.49 10.22 16.19
N LYS A 321 20.36 8.97 16.63
CA LYS A 321 21.27 8.31 17.60
C LYS A 321 22.03 7.17 16.96
N GLU A 322 21.32 6.32 16.23
CA GLU A 322 21.87 5.20 15.48
C GLU A 322 21.62 5.41 13.97
N SER A 323 22.46 4.80 13.15
CA SER A 323 22.37 4.82 11.70
C SER A 323 22.45 3.39 11.16
N TRP A 324 21.57 3.09 10.21
CA TRP A 324 21.48 1.79 9.56
C TRP A 324 21.76 1.91 8.07
N GLN A 325 22.72 1.11 7.60
CA GLN A 325 23.12 1.09 6.21
C GLN A 325 22.36 0.00 5.45
N LEU A 326 21.63 0.41 4.43
CA LEU A 326 21.06 -0.46 3.41
C LEU A 326 22.05 -0.57 2.25
N LYS A 327 22.29 -1.79 1.79
CA LYS A 327 23.15 -2.08 0.63
C LYS A 327 22.40 -2.70 -0.54
N ASN A 328 21.35 -3.45 -0.26
CA ASN A 328 20.64 -4.23 -1.28
C ASN A 328 19.19 -4.52 -0.86
N ALA A 329 18.55 -3.58 -0.17
CA ALA A 329 17.14 -3.75 0.19
C ALA A 329 16.29 -3.84 -1.08
N ALA A 330 15.29 -4.70 -1.10
CA ALA A 330 14.40 -4.84 -2.24
C ALA A 330 13.10 -4.09 -1.98
N GLY A 331 12.49 -3.54 -3.03
CA GLY A 331 11.25 -2.79 -2.87
C GLY A 331 10.65 -2.27 -4.16
N PHE A 332 9.66 -1.42 -3.98
CA PHE A 332 8.89 -0.76 -5.01
C PHE A 332 9.13 0.75 -4.90
N ALA A 333 9.20 1.40 -6.06
CA ALA A 333 8.94 2.81 -6.21
C ALA A 333 7.71 2.97 -7.12
N GLU A 334 7.06 4.12 -7.08
CA GLU A 334 5.85 4.36 -7.85
C GLU A 334 5.76 5.83 -8.25
N GLU A 335 5.32 6.06 -9.48
CA GLU A 335 4.71 7.30 -9.93
C GLU A 335 3.28 6.96 -10.36
N HIS A 336 2.29 7.53 -9.68
CA HIS A 336 0.90 7.31 -10.04
C HIS A 336 0.13 8.62 -10.12
N TYR A 337 -0.40 8.88 -11.30
CA TYR A 337 -1.46 9.87 -11.51
C TYR A 337 -2.82 9.17 -11.61
N ALA A 338 -3.79 9.62 -10.83
CA ALA A 338 -5.17 9.15 -10.88
C ALA A 338 -6.17 10.31 -11.00
N LYS A 339 -7.13 10.12 -11.90
CA LYS A 339 -8.29 10.98 -12.13
C LYS A 339 -9.53 10.10 -11.96
N TRP A 340 -10.18 10.18 -10.79
CA TRP A 340 -11.28 9.28 -10.37
C TRP A 340 -12.67 9.66 -10.87
#